data_AF-A0A517WHT1-F1
#
_entry.id   AF-A0A517WHT1-F1
#
_cell.length_a   1.000
_cell.length_b   1.000
_cell.length_c   1.000
_cell.angle_alpha   90.00
_cell.angle_beta   90.00
_cell.angle_gamma   90.00
#
_symmetry.space_group_name_H-M   'P 1'
#
loop_
_entity.id
_entity.type
_entity.pdbx_description
1 polymer ?
#
loop_
_entity_poly.entity_id
_entity_poly.type
_entity_poly.pdbx_seq_one_letter_code
_entity_poly.pdbx_strand_id
1 'polypeptide(L)'
;MAWPELSIEDFPPRRDDEPSSLRQDIIDELSDHFACALNRELLKNPNEKIARQRVLNQFGDPIKIARQLWLEAMKERIMSQRILTGVSVVMAVCGFIVVGLVWSMMKESQAFNSRMIAQMEEFADRPVPEVRTDSATGEMNQVSFQLFQGKAGGKPAVGFEGKLTKIGDNTDSFTLTEKSNAEGELDFGKLPWGGYFLNVTAPWGETYQKSLTVLPGRNYSQSIVCPDVAPVEVPVRFEVQWPEELNSDDWLLLCDFRPRPIDRGTSALSRNIGTEIWTRPYPNPLDGTWDYSMACLINHENQVFRCPLDQNRMFKQIDHAELEARQSVNMIEGDTYLLPVMYLLNKQDLEELSQLEHHSGGQVSYMVLNQNRNSLSMIIPAHLNLESAGGGFGGSSNVDKTTLIVTNRKIAALNAATEGDDSATRYASGIQFSNLLKFTAAKGQDNVWKIKLPELNQLIITEEAKQVEVQGSGGGFY
;
A
#
# COMPACT_ATOMS: atom_id res chain seq x y z
N MET A 1 60.73 13.35 16.79
CA MET A 1 60.44 13.37 18.24
C MET A 1 59.39 12.31 18.49
N ALA A 2 59.73 11.23 19.19
CA ALA A 2 58.77 10.15 19.49
C ALA A 2 57.98 10.53 20.75
N TRP A 3 56.70 10.86 20.57
CA TRP A 3 55.75 11.24 21.60
C TRP A 3 54.33 11.13 21.03
N PRO A 4 53.37 10.40 21.64
CA PRO A 4 53.49 9.30 22.61
C PRO A 4 53.75 7.95 21.91
N GLU A 5 54.41 7.00 22.58
CA GLU A 5 54.62 5.63 22.06
C GLU A 5 53.35 4.80 22.24
N LEU A 6 52.39 4.95 21.32
CA LEU A 6 51.23 4.07 21.20
C LEU A 6 51.65 2.78 20.52
N SER A 7 51.35 1.64 21.13
CA SER A 7 51.58 0.32 20.56
C SER A 7 50.27 -0.36 20.18
N ILE A 8 50.36 -1.29 19.24
CA ILE A 8 49.26 -2.19 18.87
C ILE A 8 48.77 -2.98 20.11
N GLU A 9 49.65 -3.19 21.10
CA GLU A 9 49.35 -3.86 22.37
C GLU A 9 48.43 -3.04 23.30
N ASP A 10 48.28 -1.73 23.05
CA ASP A 10 47.42 -0.86 23.87
C ASP A 10 45.92 -1.00 23.50
N PHE A 11 45.62 -1.62 22.36
CA PHE A 11 44.27 -1.88 21.87
C PHE A 11 43.67 -3.17 22.46
N PRO A 12 42.33 -3.33 22.44
CA PRO A 12 41.69 -4.58 22.83
C PRO A 12 42.16 -5.79 21.99
N PRO A 13 41.91 -7.05 22.43
CA PRO A 13 42.29 -8.25 21.67
C PRO A 13 41.77 -8.21 20.23
N ARG A 14 42.59 -8.72 19.30
CA ARG A 14 42.28 -8.71 17.86
C ARG A 14 41.05 -9.56 17.57
N ARG A 15 40.15 -9.01 16.76
CA ARG A 15 38.96 -9.70 16.26
C ARG A 15 39.18 -10.15 14.82
N ASP A 16 38.47 -11.20 14.41
CA ASP A 16 38.57 -11.75 13.04
C ASP A 16 37.95 -10.81 11.98
N ASP A 17 37.00 -9.96 12.39
CA ASP A 17 36.29 -8.99 11.54
C ASP A 17 36.89 -7.59 11.53
N GLU A 18 38.03 -7.42 12.22
CA GLU A 18 38.75 -6.16 12.35
C GLU A 18 39.60 -5.88 11.09
N PRO A 19 39.46 -4.71 10.45
CA PRO A 19 40.31 -4.34 9.31
C PRO A 19 41.80 -4.37 9.68
N SER A 20 42.63 -4.94 8.80
CA SER A 20 44.04 -5.15 9.08
C SER A 20 44.85 -3.86 9.29
N SER A 21 44.40 -2.73 8.73
CA SER A 21 45.06 -1.42 8.85
C SER A 21 44.54 -0.59 10.02
N LEU A 22 43.34 -0.87 10.56
CA LEU A 22 42.62 0.03 11.47
C LEU A 22 43.45 0.47 12.68
N ARG A 23 44.18 -0.44 13.31
CA ARG A 23 45.02 -0.12 14.47
C ARG A 23 46.18 0.79 14.10
N GLN A 24 46.82 0.52 12.97
CA GLN A 24 47.94 1.32 12.49
C GLN A 24 47.46 2.71 12.06
N ASP A 25 46.32 2.78 11.37
CA ASP A 25 45.69 4.04 10.95
C ASP A 25 45.37 4.93 12.16
N ILE A 26 44.83 4.37 13.25
CA ILE A 26 44.57 5.11 14.50
C ILE A 26 45.86 5.56 15.18
N ILE A 27 46.90 4.71 15.21
CA ILE A 27 48.20 5.05 15.81
C ILE A 27 48.86 6.19 15.03
N ASP A 28 48.88 6.11 13.71
CA ASP A 28 49.54 7.08 12.83
C ASP A 28 48.84 8.44 12.93
N GLU A 29 47.51 8.46 12.83
CA GLU A 29 46.71 9.69 12.91
C GLU A 29 46.83 10.37 14.27
N LEU A 30 46.75 9.60 15.37
CA LEU A 30 46.95 10.16 16.72
C LEU A 30 48.38 10.68 16.90
N SER A 31 49.38 9.95 16.43
CA SER A 31 50.78 10.36 16.54
C SER A 31 51.04 11.68 15.81
N ASP A 32 50.49 11.84 14.61
CA ASP A 32 50.59 13.09 13.85
C ASP A 32 49.88 14.24 14.58
N HIS A 33 48.66 14.02 15.07
CA HIS A 33 47.92 15.05 15.81
C HIS A 33 48.62 15.48 17.10
N PHE A 34 49.17 14.54 17.88
CA PHE A 34 49.91 14.84 19.11
C PHE A 34 51.25 15.52 18.81
N ALA A 35 51.95 15.14 17.73
CA ALA A 35 53.18 15.79 17.31
C ALA A 35 52.93 17.24 16.84
N CYS A 36 51.87 17.47 16.05
CA CYS A 36 51.45 18.80 15.65
C CYS A 36 51.07 19.68 16.85
N ALA A 37 50.31 19.13 17.81
CA ALA A 37 49.93 19.84 19.02
C ALA A 37 51.14 20.20 19.90
N LEU A 38 52.10 19.28 20.03
CA LEU A 38 53.33 19.51 20.79
C LEU A 38 54.20 20.60 20.14
N ASN A 39 54.40 20.55 18.82
CA ASN A 39 55.14 21.57 18.09
C ASN A 39 54.50 22.96 18.25
N ARG A 40 53.16 23.02 18.24
CA ARG A 40 52.42 24.27 18.46
C ARG A 40 52.61 24.85 19.87
N GLU A 41 52.71 24.01 20.89
CA GLU A 41 52.97 24.46 22.26
C GLU A 41 54.44 24.81 22.51
N LEU A 42 55.38 24.11 21.86
CA LEU A 42 56.80 24.44 21.91
C LEU A 42 57.12 25.82 21.32
N LEU A 43 56.37 26.25 20.30
CA LEU A 43 56.46 27.61 19.74
C LEU A 43 56.03 28.70 20.74
N LYS A 44 55.16 28.37 21.70
CA LYS A 44 54.68 29.30 22.74
C LYS A 44 55.54 29.25 24.01
N ASN A 45 56.06 28.08 24.34
CA ASN A 45 56.89 27.87 25.52
C ASN A 45 58.04 26.88 25.19
N PRO A 46 59.30 27.33 25.20
CA PRO A 46 60.45 26.48 24.88
C PRO A 46 60.66 25.31 25.86
N ASN A 47 59.97 25.29 27.01
CA ASN A 47 60.07 24.22 27.98
C ASN A 47 59.23 23.01 27.56
N GLU A 48 59.90 22.00 27.01
CA GLU A 48 59.30 20.77 26.50
C GLU A 48 58.45 20.01 27.53
N LYS A 49 58.86 19.98 28.81
CA LYS A 49 58.09 19.29 29.85
C LYS A 49 56.74 19.96 30.10
N ILE A 50 56.71 21.29 30.08
CA ILE A 50 55.48 22.07 30.29
C ILE A 50 54.58 21.98 29.05
N ALA A 51 55.16 22.03 27.85
CA ALA A 51 54.42 21.88 26.59
C ALA A 51 53.74 20.51 26.49
N ARG A 52 54.47 19.42 26.79
CA ARG A 52 53.92 18.05 26.83
C ARG A 52 52.78 17.91 27.83
N GLN A 53 52.93 18.46 29.04
CA GLN A 53 51.88 18.40 30.06
C GLN A 53 50.61 19.13 29.62
N ARG A 54 50.75 20.28 28.93
CA ARG A 54 49.59 21.03 28.43
C ARG A 54 48.87 20.30 27.31
N VAL A 55 49.60 19.67 26.40
CA VAL A 55 49.00 18.84 25.33
C VAL A 55 48.22 17.67 25.93
N LEU A 56 48.79 16.95 26.91
CA LEU A 56 48.09 15.85 27.58
C LEU A 56 46.88 16.34 28.39
N ASN A 57 46.95 17.51 29.02
CA ASN A 57 45.81 18.10 29.73
C ASN A 57 44.68 18.55 28.79
N GLN A 58 45.01 18.92 27.54
CA GLN A 58 44.04 19.40 26.56
C GLN A 58 43.41 18.27 25.74
N PHE A 59 44.21 17.30 25.31
CA PHE A 59 43.74 16.18 24.48
C PHE A 59 43.29 14.98 25.31
N GLY A 60 43.84 14.79 26.51
CA GLY A 60 43.59 13.62 27.35
C GLY A 60 44.64 12.53 27.16
N ASP A 61 44.36 11.36 27.75
CA ASP A 61 45.23 10.18 27.71
C ASP A 61 45.17 9.52 26.31
N PRO A 62 46.30 9.48 25.56
CA PRO A 62 46.36 8.94 24.20
C PRO A 62 45.82 7.51 24.10
N ILE A 63 46.05 6.68 25.13
CA ILE A 63 45.62 5.28 25.15
C ILE A 63 44.08 5.19 25.25
N LYS A 64 43.46 6.09 26.03
CA LYS A 64 41.99 6.11 26.15
C LYS A 64 41.32 6.56 24.87
N ILE A 65 41.91 7.55 24.19
CA ILE A 65 41.41 8.07 22.91
C ILE A 65 41.54 6.99 21.82
N ALA A 66 42.69 6.32 21.73
CA ALA A 66 42.90 5.23 20.79
C ALA A 66 41.87 4.09 20.96
N ARG A 67 41.57 3.73 22.22
CA ARG A 67 40.54 2.72 22.53
C ARG A 67 39.13 3.18 22.17
N GLN A 68 38.82 4.45 22.35
CA GLN A 68 37.51 5.00 21.99
C GLN A 68 37.29 5.02 20.48
N LEU A 69 38.28 5.49 19.71
CA LEU A 69 38.24 5.49 18.25
C LEU A 69 38.10 4.07 17.68
N TRP A 70 38.82 3.11 18.28
CA TRP A 70 38.68 1.70 17.92
C TRP A 70 37.27 1.16 18.19
N LEU A 71 36.67 1.52 19.33
CA LEU A 71 35.31 1.10 19.70
C LEU A 71 34.27 1.70 18.77
N GLU A 72 34.41 2.97 18.40
CA GLU A 72 33.51 3.66 17.46
C GLU A 72 33.58 3.04 16.06
N ALA A 73 34.79 2.78 15.54
CA ALA A 73 34.98 2.13 14.24
C ALA A 73 34.42 0.69 14.20
N MET A 74 34.49 -0.05 15.31
CA MET A 74 34.00 -1.43 15.40
C MET A 74 32.52 -1.54 15.81
N LYS A 75 31.89 -0.46 16.29
CA LYS A 75 30.54 -0.46 16.87
C LYS A 75 29.48 -1.00 15.91
N GLU A 76 29.51 -0.55 14.66
CA GLU A 76 28.54 -0.97 13.64
C GLU A 76 28.68 -2.45 13.30
N ARG A 77 29.91 -2.95 13.19
CA ARG A 77 30.19 -4.37 12.91
C ARG A 77 29.76 -5.27 14.06
N ILE A 78 30.05 -4.85 15.30
CA ILE A 78 29.64 -5.55 16.51
C ILE A 78 28.10 -5.59 16.66
N MET A 79 27.41 -4.49 16.32
CA MET A 79 25.93 -4.47 16.35
C MET A 79 25.31 -5.29 15.22
N SER A 80 25.84 -5.20 14.01
CA SER A 80 25.35 -5.95 12.84
C SER A 80 25.44 -7.47 13.08
N GLN A 81 26.59 -7.94 13.60
CA GLN A 81 26.78 -9.36 13.90
C GLN A 81 25.81 -9.87 14.97
N ARG A 82 25.55 -9.09 16.03
CA ARG A 82 24.61 -9.45 17.10
C ARG A 82 23.16 -9.50 16.61
N ILE A 83 22.75 -8.57 15.75
CA ILE A 83 21.40 -8.56 15.16
C ILE A 83 21.23 -9.76 14.21
N LEU A 84 22.23 -10.03 13.36
CA LEU A 84 22.18 -11.13 12.39
C LEU A 84 22.11 -12.50 13.10
N THR A 85 22.88 -12.70 14.16
CA THR A 85 22.79 -13.93 14.98
C THR A 85 21.42 -14.06 15.65
N GLY A 86 20.86 -12.95 16.17
CA GLY A 86 19.52 -12.94 16.76
C GLY A 86 18.42 -13.33 15.77
N VAL A 87 18.43 -12.74 14.57
CA VAL A 87 17.46 -13.05 13.50
C VAL A 87 17.58 -14.50 13.02
N SER A 88 18.81 -15.02 12.89
CA SER A 88 19.04 -16.40 12.45
C SER A 88 18.48 -17.44 13.43
N VAL A 89 18.61 -17.19 14.75
CA VAL A 89 18.03 -18.08 15.78
C VAL A 89 16.51 -18.06 15.72
N VAL A 90 15.89 -16.89 15.56
CA VAL A 90 14.43 -16.76 15.43
C VAL A 90 13.90 -17.50 14.19
N MET A 91 14.59 -17.37 13.06
CA MET A 91 14.25 -18.07 11.82
C MET A 91 14.34 -19.59 11.98
N ALA A 92 15.36 -20.09 12.66
CA ALA A 92 15.50 -21.52 12.95
C ALA A 92 14.34 -22.04 13.82
N VAL A 93 13.98 -21.30 14.88
CA VAL A 93 12.85 -21.65 15.76
C VAL A 93 11.53 -21.66 14.99
N CYS A 94 11.28 -20.68 14.12
CA CYS A 94 10.09 -20.65 13.27
C CYS A 94 10.04 -21.85 12.32
N GLY A 95 11.18 -22.24 11.75
CA GLY A 95 11.31 -23.43 10.91
C GLY A 95 10.90 -24.72 11.64
N PHE A 96 11.38 -24.92 12.87
CA PHE A 96 11.00 -26.08 13.68
C PHE A 96 9.50 -26.09 14.04
N ILE A 97 8.90 -24.92 14.29
CA ILE A 97 7.45 -24.81 14.55
C ILE A 97 6.63 -25.21 13.32
N VAL A 98 6.99 -24.71 12.13
CA VAL A 98 6.28 -25.04 10.89
C VAL A 98 6.39 -26.53 10.57
N VAL A 99 7.58 -27.11 10.71
CA VAL A 99 7.77 -28.57 10.51
C VAL A 99 6.94 -29.37 11.52
N GLY A 100 6.87 -28.93 12.79
CA GLY A 100 6.02 -29.54 13.81
C GLY A 100 4.52 -29.47 13.47
N LEU A 101 4.04 -28.34 12.98
CA LEU A 101 2.65 -28.16 12.55
C LEU A 101 2.31 -29.02 11.34
N VAL A 102 3.19 -29.08 10.33
CA VAL A 102 3.00 -29.92 9.13
C VAL A 102 3.01 -31.41 9.51
N TRP A 103 3.92 -31.84 10.39
CA TRP A 103 3.95 -33.21 10.89
C TRP A 103 2.67 -33.57 11.66
N SER A 104 2.16 -32.64 12.48
CA SER A 104 0.90 -32.82 13.20
C SER A 104 -0.29 -32.95 12.26
N MET A 105 -0.40 -32.07 11.25
CA MET A 105 -1.46 -32.15 10.24
C MET A 105 -1.37 -33.43 9.41
N MET A 106 -0.17 -33.90 9.09
CA MET A 106 0.02 -35.14 8.35
C MET A 106 -0.40 -36.37 9.18
N LYS A 107 -0.10 -36.37 10.48
CA LYS A 107 -0.53 -37.43 11.42
C LYS A 107 -2.05 -37.44 11.60
N GLU A 108 -2.67 -36.27 11.66
CA GLU A 108 -4.12 -36.11 11.78
C GLU A 108 -4.84 -36.53 10.47
N SER A 109 -4.26 -36.21 9.31
CA SER A 109 -4.73 -36.66 8.00
C SER A 109 -4.63 -38.18 7.83
N GLN A 110 -3.54 -38.83 8.27
CA GLN A 110 -3.43 -40.29 8.26
C GLN A 110 -4.45 -40.98 9.19
N ALA A 111 -4.71 -40.39 10.36
CA ALA A 111 -5.75 -40.87 11.28
C ALA A 111 -7.17 -40.68 10.71
N PHE A 112 -7.39 -39.60 9.97
CA PHE A 112 -8.64 -39.36 9.26
C PHE A 112 -8.85 -40.33 8.09
N ASN A 113 -7.83 -40.51 7.24
CA ASN A 113 -7.87 -41.43 6.10
C ASN A 113 -8.05 -42.89 6.53
N SER A 114 -7.40 -43.33 7.61
CA SER A 114 -7.57 -44.68 8.14
C SER A 114 -8.96 -44.91 8.74
N ARG A 115 -9.57 -43.91 9.41
CA ARG A 115 -10.97 -43.98 9.85
C ARG A 115 -11.96 -44.00 8.67
N MET A 116 -11.63 -43.30 7.58
CA MET A 116 -12.44 -43.29 6.36
C MET A 116 -12.39 -44.64 5.63
N ILE A 117 -11.22 -45.29 5.56
CA ILE A 117 -11.06 -46.64 4.98
C ILE A 117 -11.78 -47.68 5.86
N ALA A 118 -11.66 -47.60 7.18
CA ALA A 118 -12.35 -48.52 8.09
C ALA A 118 -13.88 -48.41 7.97
N GLN A 119 -14.43 -47.21 7.78
CA GLN A 119 -15.86 -47.04 7.49
C GLN A 119 -16.24 -47.64 6.13
N MET A 120 -15.39 -47.52 5.10
CA MET A 120 -15.65 -48.15 3.79
C MET A 120 -15.61 -49.68 3.85
N GLU A 121 -14.70 -50.28 4.62
CA GLU A 121 -14.66 -51.74 4.82
C GLU A 121 -15.89 -52.24 5.59
N GLU A 122 -16.37 -51.50 6.59
CA GLU A 122 -17.60 -51.83 7.33
C GLU A 122 -18.87 -51.75 6.44
N PHE A 123 -18.86 -50.91 5.40
CA PHE A 123 -19.92 -50.87 4.38
C PHE A 123 -19.79 -51.97 3.32
N ALA A 124 -18.57 -52.44 3.04
CA ALA A 124 -18.30 -53.48 2.03
C ALA A 124 -18.65 -54.90 2.51
N ASP A 125 -18.67 -55.15 3.82
CA ASP A 125 -18.92 -56.49 4.40
C ASP A 125 -20.41 -56.79 4.68
N ARG A 126 -21.33 -55.89 4.27
CA ARG A 126 -22.77 -56.15 4.32
C ARG A 126 -23.19 -56.97 3.08
N PRO A 127 -23.90 -58.10 3.24
CA PRO A 127 -24.32 -58.91 2.10
C PRO A 127 -25.31 -58.10 1.24
N VAL A 128 -24.92 -57.90 -0.02
CA VAL A 128 -25.64 -57.13 -1.04
C VAL A 128 -26.88 -57.89 -1.51
N PRO A 129 -28.09 -57.31 -1.48
CA PRO A 129 -29.17 -57.77 -2.34
C PRO A 129 -28.85 -57.33 -3.77
N GLU A 130 -28.83 -58.27 -4.71
CA GLU A 130 -28.70 -58.03 -6.15
C GLU A 130 -29.70 -56.96 -6.64
N VAL A 131 -29.25 -55.72 -6.90
CA VAL A 131 -29.82 -54.88 -7.96
C VAL A 131 -28.76 -53.92 -8.51
N ARG A 132 -28.45 -54.14 -9.78
CA ARG A 132 -27.93 -53.21 -10.82
C ARG A 132 -26.75 -52.31 -10.50
N THR A 133 -25.67 -52.61 -11.21
CA THR A 133 -24.65 -51.68 -11.68
C THR A 133 -25.29 -50.46 -12.37
N ASP A 134 -25.50 -49.39 -11.62
CA ASP A 134 -25.48 -48.04 -12.18
C ASP A 134 -24.21 -47.35 -11.66
N SER A 135 -23.43 -46.88 -12.63
CA SER A 135 -22.16 -46.20 -12.46
C SER A 135 -22.29 -45.02 -11.49
N ALA A 136 -21.20 -44.66 -10.81
CA ALA A 136 -21.07 -43.41 -10.05
C ALA A 136 -21.07 -42.19 -11.01
N THR A 137 -22.18 -42.00 -11.72
CA THR A 137 -22.45 -40.93 -12.67
C THR A 137 -23.53 -40.02 -12.10
N GLY A 138 -23.18 -38.80 -11.70
CA GLY A 138 -24.13 -37.68 -11.71
C GLY A 138 -24.91 -37.35 -10.43
N GLU A 139 -24.36 -37.50 -9.22
CA GLU A 139 -25.03 -36.91 -8.04
C GLU A 139 -24.93 -35.37 -8.08
N MET A 140 -26.02 -34.76 -8.55
CA MET A 140 -26.24 -33.32 -8.59
C MET A 140 -26.75 -32.84 -7.22
N ASN A 141 -26.20 -31.73 -6.73
CA ASN A 141 -26.48 -31.15 -5.42
C ASN A 141 -27.39 -29.92 -5.58
N GLN A 142 -28.41 -29.79 -4.72
CA GLN A 142 -29.24 -28.57 -4.71
C GLN A 142 -28.39 -27.38 -4.27
N VAL A 143 -28.37 -26.29 -5.03
CA VAL A 143 -27.62 -25.06 -4.72
C VAL A 143 -28.59 -23.89 -4.63
N SER A 144 -28.67 -23.29 -3.44
CA SER A 144 -29.57 -22.16 -3.15
C SER A 144 -28.90 -21.11 -2.27
N PHE A 145 -29.40 -19.87 -2.33
CA PHE A 145 -28.98 -18.79 -1.44
C PHE A 145 -30.18 -18.04 -0.89
N GLN A 146 -30.17 -17.78 0.41
CA GLN A 146 -31.21 -17.02 1.08
C GLN A 146 -30.75 -15.57 1.27
N LEU A 147 -31.41 -14.63 0.62
CA LEU A 147 -31.05 -13.22 0.65
C LEU A 147 -31.90 -12.44 1.67
N PHE A 148 -31.24 -11.67 2.54
CA PHE A 148 -31.88 -10.85 3.57
C PHE A 148 -31.46 -9.39 3.47
N GLN A 149 -32.40 -8.46 3.60
CA GLN A 149 -32.13 -7.02 3.60
C GLN A 149 -31.57 -6.53 4.94
N GLY A 150 -30.47 -5.78 4.88
CA GLY A 150 -29.84 -5.01 5.96
C GLY A 150 -29.15 -5.82 7.06
N LYS A 151 -29.73 -6.97 7.45
CA LYS A 151 -29.18 -7.87 8.49
C LYS A 151 -29.57 -9.32 8.24
N ALA A 152 -28.81 -10.24 8.83
CA ALA A 152 -29.15 -11.67 8.83
C ALA A 152 -30.53 -11.92 9.43
N GLY A 153 -31.37 -12.71 8.75
CA GLY A 153 -32.76 -12.94 9.16
C GLY A 153 -33.67 -11.71 9.04
N GLY A 154 -33.25 -10.68 8.30
CA GLY A 154 -34.06 -9.50 7.97
C GLY A 154 -35.22 -9.81 7.01
N LYS A 155 -35.75 -8.78 6.35
CA LYS A 155 -36.77 -8.97 5.31
C LYS A 155 -36.15 -9.71 4.10
N PRO A 156 -36.89 -10.57 3.40
CA PRO A 156 -36.46 -11.12 2.12
C PRO A 156 -35.98 -10.06 1.14
N ALA A 157 -34.80 -10.26 0.54
CA ALA A 157 -34.30 -9.37 -0.51
C ALA A 157 -34.79 -9.87 -1.88
N VAL A 158 -35.86 -9.25 -2.37
CA VAL A 158 -36.58 -9.65 -3.60
C VAL A 158 -36.02 -8.93 -4.83
N GLY A 159 -35.94 -9.63 -5.96
CA GLY A 159 -35.55 -9.05 -7.25
C GLY A 159 -34.06 -8.82 -7.46
N PHE A 160 -33.20 -9.34 -6.58
CA PHE A 160 -31.75 -9.36 -6.77
C PHE A 160 -31.40 -10.42 -7.83
N GLU A 161 -30.46 -10.11 -8.71
CA GLU A 161 -30.02 -11.02 -9.76
C GLU A 161 -28.77 -11.78 -9.31
N GLY A 162 -28.84 -13.10 -9.24
CA GLY A 162 -27.69 -13.97 -8.96
C GLY A 162 -27.17 -14.61 -10.24
N LYS A 163 -25.88 -14.44 -10.52
CA LYS A 163 -25.17 -15.10 -11.61
C LYS A 163 -24.15 -16.08 -11.04
N LEU A 164 -24.34 -17.37 -11.28
CA LEU A 164 -23.49 -18.45 -10.76
C LEU A 164 -22.72 -19.11 -11.89
N THR A 165 -21.39 -19.01 -11.86
CA THR A 165 -20.48 -19.56 -12.87
C THR A 165 -19.70 -20.74 -12.30
N LYS A 166 -19.75 -21.89 -12.96
CA LYS A 166 -18.88 -23.04 -12.63
C LYS A 166 -17.45 -22.76 -13.11
N ILE A 167 -16.48 -22.92 -12.21
CA ILE A 167 -15.06 -22.79 -12.51
C ILE A 167 -14.51 -24.20 -12.83
N GLY A 168 -13.93 -24.36 -14.02
CA GLY A 168 -13.34 -25.62 -14.51
C GLY A 168 -12.55 -25.38 -15.79
N ASP A 169 -12.01 -26.44 -16.40
CA ASP A 169 -11.40 -26.35 -17.73
C ASP A 169 -12.45 -25.90 -18.77
N ASN A 170 -12.01 -25.33 -19.91
CA ASN A 170 -12.88 -24.67 -20.90
C ASN A 170 -14.10 -25.49 -21.38
N THR A 171 -14.11 -26.81 -21.20
CA THR A 171 -15.20 -27.71 -21.58
C THR A 171 -16.27 -27.93 -20.49
N ASP A 172 -15.99 -27.56 -19.24
CA ASP A 172 -16.86 -27.80 -18.06
C ASP A 172 -17.40 -26.52 -17.41
N SER A 173 -17.12 -25.35 -18.01
CA SER A 173 -17.61 -24.06 -17.52
C SER A 173 -19.01 -23.73 -18.06
N PHE A 174 -19.90 -23.30 -17.19
CA PHE A 174 -21.22 -22.78 -17.56
C PHE A 174 -21.64 -21.68 -16.58
N THR A 175 -22.61 -20.88 -16.97
CA THR A 175 -23.16 -19.82 -16.14
C THR A 175 -24.68 -19.87 -16.10
N LEU A 176 -25.24 -19.78 -14.91
CA LEU A 176 -26.68 -19.67 -14.66
C LEU A 176 -27.00 -18.28 -14.13
N THR A 177 -28.19 -17.79 -14.40
CA THR A 177 -28.68 -16.49 -13.93
C THR A 177 -30.08 -16.66 -13.40
N GLU A 178 -30.30 -16.26 -12.16
CA GLU A 178 -31.56 -16.37 -11.45
C GLU A 178 -31.91 -15.07 -10.73
N LYS A 179 -33.18 -14.88 -10.39
CA LYS A 179 -33.64 -13.72 -9.62
C LYS A 179 -34.26 -14.17 -8.32
N SER A 180 -33.99 -13.43 -7.25
CA SER A 180 -34.53 -13.79 -5.94
C SER A 180 -36.05 -13.63 -5.91
N ASN A 181 -36.73 -14.68 -5.45
CA ASN A 181 -38.19 -14.75 -5.39
C ASN A 181 -38.77 -13.92 -4.23
N ALA A 182 -40.08 -14.04 -3.97
CA ALA A 182 -40.77 -13.28 -2.92
C ALA A 182 -40.26 -13.62 -1.51
N GLU A 183 -39.74 -14.84 -1.34
CA GLU A 183 -39.11 -15.34 -0.13
C GLU A 183 -37.63 -14.95 -0.03
N GLY A 184 -37.07 -14.31 -1.06
CA GLY A 184 -35.68 -13.86 -1.11
C GLY A 184 -34.70 -14.99 -1.45
N GLU A 185 -35.19 -16.09 -1.99
CA GLU A 185 -34.38 -17.24 -2.38
C GLU A 185 -33.88 -17.11 -3.82
N LEU A 186 -32.58 -17.30 -4.01
CA LEU A 186 -31.94 -17.59 -5.29
C LEU A 186 -31.74 -19.10 -5.41
N ASP A 187 -32.58 -19.76 -6.19
CA ASP A 187 -32.52 -21.21 -6.42
C ASP A 187 -31.88 -21.50 -7.79
N PHE A 188 -30.67 -22.09 -7.79
CA PHE A 188 -29.98 -22.50 -9.02
C PHE A 188 -30.21 -23.97 -9.38
N GLY A 189 -31.09 -24.66 -8.64
CA GLY A 189 -31.45 -26.05 -8.85
C GLY A 189 -30.32 -27.02 -8.49
N LYS A 190 -30.36 -28.19 -9.12
CA LYS A 190 -29.39 -29.26 -8.89
C LYS A 190 -28.19 -29.10 -9.81
N LEU A 191 -26.99 -28.94 -9.23
CA LEU A 191 -25.75 -28.67 -9.94
C LEU A 191 -24.66 -29.70 -9.60
N PRO A 192 -23.71 -29.95 -10.52
CA PRO A 192 -22.61 -30.86 -10.23
C PRO A 192 -21.72 -30.33 -9.10
N TRP A 193 -20.98 -31.20 -8.44
CA TRP A 193 -19.96 -30.77 -7.48
C TRP A 193 -18.83 -29.98 -8.17
N GLY A 194 -18.08 -29.19 -7.40
CA GLY A 194 -16.93 -28.42 -7.89
C GLY A 194 -16.94 -26.96 -7.45
N GLY A 195 -16.01 -26.18 -8.00
CA GLY A 195 -15.87 -24.75 -7.71
C GLY A 195 -16.85 -23.90 -8.50
N TYR A 196 -17.38 -22.87 -7.84
CA TYR A 196 -18.28 -21.89 -8.42
C TYR A 196 -17.91 -20.47 -7.98
N PHE A 197 -18.28 -19.51 -8.81
CA PHE A 197 -18.23 -18.08 -8.55
C PHE A 197 -19.64 -17.50 -8.63
N LEU A 198 -20.13 -16.97 -7.53
CA LEU A 198 -21.40 -16.26 -7.44
C LEU A 198 -21.16 -14.76 -7.57
N ASN A 199 -21.94 -14.08 -8.40
CA ASN A 199 -22.07 -12.64 -8.45
C ASN A 199 -23.55 -12.26 -8.24
N VAL A 200 -23.88 -11.58 -7.15
CA VAL A 200 -25.24 -11.10 -6.86
C VAL A 200 -25.29 -9.60 -7.13
N THR A 201 -26.26 -9.15 -7.92
CA THR A 201 -26.46 -7.75 -8.31
C THR A 201 -27.78 -7.23 -7.73
N ALA A 202 -27.71 -6.14 -6.99
CA ALA A 202 -28.85 -5.40 -6.49
C ALA A 202 -29.61 -4.71 -7.64
N PRO A 203 -30.92 -4.43 -7.49
CA PRO A 203 -31.72 -3.75 -8.54
C PRO A 203 -31.16 -2.40 -9.02
N TRP A 204 -30.33 -1.75 -8.20
CA TRP A 204 -29.66 -0.48 -8.51
C TRP A 204 -28.18 -0.62 -8.90
N GLY A 205 -27.68 -1.85 -9.09
CA GLY A 205 -26.38 -2.14 -9.69
C GLY A 205 -25.20 -2.33 -8.73
N GLU A 206 -25.41 -2.34 -7.41
CA GLU A 206 -24.38 -2.83 -6.47
C GLU A 206 -24.21 -4.34 -6.59
N THR A 207 -22.97 -4.84 -6.47
CA THR A 207 -22.62 -6.24 -6.68
C THR A 207 -21.95 -6.86 -5.47
N TYR A 208 -22.17 -8.15 -5.25
CA TYR A 208 -21.54 -8.97 -4.23
C TYR A 208 -20.96 -10.21 -4.89
N GLN A 209 -19.72 -10.56 -4.56
CA GLN A 209 -19.00 -11.66 -5.18
C GLN A 209 -18.55 -12.68 -4.15
N LYS A 210 -18.71 -13.97 -4.48
CA LYS A 210 -18.29 -15.06 -3.60
C LYS A 210 -17.85 -16.31 -4.38
N SER A 211 -16.67 -16.81 -4.07
CA SER A 211 -16.24 -18.15 -4.47
C SER A 211 -16.76 -19.20 -3.48
N LEU A 212 -17.25 -20.33 -4.00
CA LEU A 212 -17.73 -21.45 -3.19
C LEU A 212 -17.40 -22.80 -3.84
N THR A 213 -17.38 -23.85 -3.03
CA THR A 213 -17.16 -25.22 -3.50
C THR A 213 -18.36 -26.07 -3.09
N VAL A 214 -19.03 -26.67 -4.07
CA VAL A 214 -20.12 -27.64 -3.84
C VAL A 214 -19.50 -29.02 -3.72
N LEU A 215 -19.78 -29.71 -2.62
CA LEU A 215 -19.24 -31.05 -2.34
C LEU A 215 -20.21 -32.13 -2.85
N PRO A 216 -19.72 -33.30 -3.31
CA PRO A 216 -20.57 -34.42 -3.71
C PRO A 216 -21.53 -34.86 -2.59
N GLY A 217 -22.78 -35.17 -2.96
CA GLY A 217 -23.81 -35.69 -2.06
C GLY A 217 -24.30 -34.69 -1.00
N ARG A 218 -23.96 -33.40 -1.09
CA ARG A 218 -24.33 -32.36 -0.13
C ARG A 218 -24.93 -31.14 -0.81
N ASN A 219 -26.20 -30.88 -0.50
CA ASN A 219 -26.84 -29.62 -0.87
C ASN A 219 -26.08 -28.43 -0.28
N TYR A 220 -25.99 -27.36 -1.06
CA TYR A 220 -25.39 -26.11 -0.66
C TYR A 220 -26.48 -25.06 -0.43
N SER A 221 -26.52 -24.49 0.77
CA SER A 221 -27.40 -23.38 1.09
C SER A 221 -26.68 -22.41 2.00
N GLN A 222 -26.77 -21.11 1.69
CA GLN A 222 -26.15 -20.06 2.50
C GLN A 222 -27.00 -18.80 2.51
N SER A 223 -26.99 -18.08 3.62
CA SER A 223 -27.56 -16.74 3.70
C SER A 223 -26.57 -15.66 3.26
N ILE A 224 -27.08 -14.61 2.63
CA ILE A 224 -26.34 -13.41 2.23
C ILE A 224 -27.12 -12.19 2.72
N VAL A 225 -26.42 -11.23 3.33
CA VAL A 225 -27.01 -9.95 3.71
C VAL A 225 -26.84 -8.95 2.57
N CYS A 226 -27.95 -8.45 2.06
CA CYS A 226 -28.07 -7.52 0.96
C CYS A 226 -28.37 -6.11 1.45
N PRO A 227 -27.94 -5.06 0.71
CA PRO A 227 -28.38 -3.70 0.99
C PRO A 227 -29.90 -3.59 0.83
N ASP A 228 -30.54 -2.84 1.72
CA ASP A 228 -31.99 -2.64 1.74
C ASP A 228 -32.43 -1.42 0.93
N VAL A 229 -31.50 -0.50 0.66
CA VAL A 229 -31.70 0.70 -0.15
C VAL A 229 -30.49 0.99 -1.03
N ALA A 230 -30.75 1.64 -2.17
CA ALA A 230 -29.71 2.20 -3.01
C ALA A 230 -28.87 3.23 -2.23
N PRO A 231 -27.56 3.34 -2.51
CA PRO A 231 -26.71 4.33 -1.85
C PRO A 231 -27.20 5.74 -2.19
N VAL A 232 -27.21 6.61 -1.18
CA VAL A 232 -27.69 8.00 -1.29
C VAL A 232 -26.52 8.98 -1.30
N GLU A 233 -26.74 10.17 -1.84
CA GLU A 233 -25.77 11.26 -1.67
C GLU A 233 -25.75 11.77 -0.22
N VAL A 234 -24.55 11.97 0.31
CA VAL A 234 -24.30 12.51 1.65
C VAL A 234 -23.27 13.64 1.59
N PRO A 235 -23.46 14.73 2.33
CA PRO A 235 -22.50 15.84 2.33
C PRO A 235 -21.18 15.39 3.00
N VAL A 236 -20.06 15.73 2.37
CA VAL A 236 -18.69 15.53 2.85
C VAL A 236 -18.00 16.87 2.99
N ARG A 237 -17.31 17.08 4.11
CA ARG A 237 -16.49 18.27 4.39
C ARG A 237 -15.03 17.88 4.46
N PHE A 238 -14.14 18.79 4.08
CA PHE A 238 -12.71 18.57 4.20
C PHE A 238 -12.12 19.39 5.34
N GLU A 239 -11.12 18.85 6.01
CA GLU A 239 -10.30 19.56 6.99
C GLU A 239 -8.84 19.30 6.65
N VAL A 240 -8.25 20.21 5.88
CA VAL A 240 -6.86 20.15 5.45
C VAL A 240 -6.01 20.95 6.44
N GLN A 241 -4.99 20.29 6.99
CA GLN A 241 -3.96 20.94 7.80
C GLN A 241 -2.87 21.45 6.86
N TRP A 242 -2.95 22.74 6.54
CA TRP A 242 -2.00 23.45 5.70
C TRP A 242 -0.75 23.84 6.50
N PRO A 243 0.47 23.56 6.00
CA PRO A 243 1.69 24.15 6.50
C PRO A 243 1.65 25.67 6.40
N GLU A 244 2.36 26.36 7.29
CA GLU A 244 2.38 27.83 7.34
C GLU A 244 2.76 28.46 5.99
N GLU A 245 3.73 27.86 5.29
CA GLU A 245 4.20 28.29 3.96
C GLU A 245 3.16 28.14 2.84
N LEU A 246 2.15 27.30 3.04
CA LEU A 246 1.09 26.98 2.07
C LEU A 246 -0.28 27.51 2.50
N ASN A 247 -0.37 28.15 3.67
CA ASN A 247 -1.61 28.68 4.20
C ASN A 247 -1.90 30.07 3.60
N SER A 248 -2.10 30.12 2.28
CA SER A 248 -2.46 31.34 1.55
C SER A 248 -3.55 31.08 0.53
N ASP A 249 -4.17 32.16 0.06
CA ASP A 249 -5.17 32.12 -1.00
C ASP A 249 -4.63 31.65 -2.35
N ASP A 250 -3.32 31.54 -2.54
CA ASP A 250 -2.76 31.20 -3.84
C ASP A 250 -2.77 29.68 -4.10
N TRP A 251 -3.01 28.87 -3.07
CA TRP A 251 -2.89 27.43 -3.13
C TRP A 251 -4.24 26.71 -3.14
N LEU A 252 -4.30 25.68 -3.96
CA LEU A 252 -5.40 24.73 -4.03
C LEU A 252 -4.86 23.30 -3.94
N LEU A 253 -5.55 22.45 -3.21
CA LEU A 253 -5.30 21.02 -3.16
C LEU A 253 -6.33 20.33 -4.04
N LEU A 254 -5.89 19.74 -5.15
CA LEU A 254 -6.72 18.86 -5.95
C LEU A 254 -6.65 17.44 -5.39
N CYS A 255 -7.76 16.96 -4.85
CA CYS A 255 -7.93 15.57 -4.46
C CYS A 255 -8.66 14.82 -5.56
N ASP A 256 -8.03 13.77 -6.09
CA ASP A 256 -8.58 12.96 -7.17
C ASP A 256 -8.94 11.56 -6.70
N PHE A 257 -10.23 11.33 -6.51
CA PHE A 257 -10.82 10.05 -6.10
C PHE A 257 -11.29 9.21 -7.29
N ARG A 258 -11.06 9.67 -8.54
CA ARG A 258 -11.52 8.94 -9.72
C ARG A 258 -10.79 7.59 -9.83
N PRO A 259 -11.49 6.53 -10.28
CA PRO A 259 -10.84 5.29 -10.65
C PRO A 259 -9.88 5.49 -11.83
N ARG A 260 -8.74 4.81 -11.81
CA ARG A 260 -7.79 4.82 -12.93
C ARG A 260 -8.00 3.60 -13.84
N PRO A 261 -7.95 3.78 -15.17
CA PRO A 261 -8.39 2.75 -16.13
C PRO A 261 -7.37 1.64 -16.44
N ILE A 262 -6.13 1.72 -15.95
CA ILE A 262 -5.02 0.95 -16.51
C ILE A 262 -4.92 -0.48 -15.96
N ASP A 263 -5.45 -0.75 -14.78
CA ASP A 263 -5.55 -2.12 -14.29
C ASP A 263 -6.95 -2.67 -14.51
N ARG A 264 -7.02 -3.95 -14.89
CA ARG A 264 -8.24 -4.77 -14.90
C ARG A 264 -8.88 -4.90 -13.49
N GLY A 265 -8.37 -4.17 -12.50
CA GLY A 265 -8.96 -3.98 -11.20
C GLY A 265 -10.13 -3.01 -11.28
N THR A 266 -11.31 -3.52 -10.94
CA THR A 266 -12.45 -2.69 -10.58
C THR A 266 -12.10 -1.90 -9.33
N SER A 267 -11.60 -0.68 -9.49
CA SER A 267 -11.83 0.32 -8.45
C SER A 267 -13.35 0.36 -8.29
N ALA A 268 -13.85 0.11 -7.10
CA ALA A 268 -15.29 0.07 -6.87
C ALA A 268 -15.58 0.74 -5.55
N LEU A 269 -16.65 1.53 -5.51
CA LEU A 269 -17.14 2.06 -4.25
C LEU A 269 -17.67 0.89 -3.44
N SER A 270 -17.17 0.68 -2.22
CA SER A 270 -17.61 -0.43 -1.37
C SER A 270 -18.47 0.03 -0.20
N ARG A 271 -19.42 -0.82 0.21
CA ARG A 271 -20.24 -0.67 1.42
C ARG A 271 -20.30 -2.00 2.15
N ASN A 272 -20.09 -1.97 3.45
CA ASN A 272 -20.24 -3.10 4.35
C ASN A 272 -21.69 -3.18 4.80
N ILE A 273 -22.37 -4.27 4.43
CA ILE A 273 -23.72 -4.58 4.89
C ILE A 273 -23.63 -5.81 5.79
N GLY A 274 -23.58 -5.58 7.10
CA GLY A 274 -23.24 -6.64 8.06
C GLY A 274 -21.78 -7.08 7.88
N THR A 275 -21.57 -8.34 7.49
CA THR A 275 -20.24 -8.89 7.17
C THR A 275 -19.95 -8.93 5.67
N GLU A 276 -20.92 -8.57 4.84
CA GLU A 276 -20.80 -8.68 3.38
C GLU A 276 -20.36 -7.34 2.77
N ILE A 277 -19.39 -7.39 1.87
CA ILE A 277 -18.90 -6.21 1.13
C ILE A 277 -19.62 -6.16 -0.20
N TRP A 278 -20.43 -5.12 -0.38
CA TRP A 278 -21.07 -4.80 -1.64
C TRP A 278 -20.26 -3.74 -2.37
N THR A 279 -19.98 -3.97 -3.64
CA THR A 279 -19.19 -3.07 -4.47
C THR A 279 -20.03 -2.55 -5.61
N ARG A 280 -19.95 -1.25 -5.88
CA ARG A 280 -20.53 -0.65 -7.07
C ARG A 280 -19.40 -0.44 -8.08
N PRO A 281 -19.41 -1.13 -9.23
CA PRO A 281 -18.44 -0.82 -10.27
C PRO A 281 -18.64 0.62 -10.70
N TYR A 282 -17.55 1.36 -10.90
CA TYR A 282 -17.66 2.63 -11.61
C TYR A 282 -18.15 2.31 -13.03
N PRO A 283 -19.23 2.96 -13.51
CA PRO A 283 -19.68 2.73 -14.85
C PRO A 283 -18.62 3.20 -15.81
N ASN A 284 -18.57 2.49 -16.94
CA ASN A 284 -17.66 2.77 -18.03
C ASN A 284 -17.65 4.28 -18.29
N PRO A 285 -16.47 4.92 -18.41
CA PRO A 285 -16.37 6.32 -18.81
C PRO A 285 -17.26 6.67 -20.01
N LEU A 286 -17.44 5.71 -20.93
CA LEU A 286 -18.29 5.80 -22.12
C LEU A 286 -19.80 5.77 -21.86
N ASP A 287 -20.24 5.26 -20.70
CA ASP A 287 -21.67 5.15 -20.37
C ASP A 287 -22.23 6.47 -19.82
N GLY A 288 -21.40 7.49 -19.54
CA GLY A 288 -21.83 8.86 -19.24
C GLY A 288 -22.70 9.03 -17.98
N THR A 289 -22.81 8.03 -17.12
CA THR A 289 -23.88 7.94 -16.08
C THR A 289 -23.54 8.55 -14.72
N TRP A 290 -22.42 9.26 -14.56
CA TRP A 290 -22.14 9.98 -13.30
C TRP A 290 -22.16 11.49 -13.52
N ASP A 291 -23.01 12.17 -12.76
CA ASP A 291 -22.99 13.64 -12.55
C ASP A 291 -21.98 14.07 -11.46
N TYR A 292 -21.06 13.18 -11.07
CA TYR A 292 -20.10 13.42 -9.99
C TYR A 292 -18.66 13.36 -10.48
N SER A 293 -17.94 14.48 -10.36
CA SER A 293 -16.55 14.57 -10.83
C SER A 293 -15.58 13.69 -10.05
N MET A 294 -15.89 13.30 -8.79
CA MET A 294 -14.99 12.57 -7.88
C MET A 294 -13.60 13.21 -7.76
N ALA A 295 -13.48 14.47 -8.15
CA ALA A 295 -12.29 15.27 -8.12
C ALA A 295 -12.71 16.62 -7.54
N CYS A 296 -12.01 17.04 -6.48
CA CYS A 296 -12.36 18.21 -5.70
C CYS A 296 -11.13 19.09 -5.53
N LEU A 297 -11.30 20.40 -5.65
CA LEU A 297 -10.30 21.39 -5.27
C LEU A 297 -10.62 21.88 -3.87
N ILE A 298 -9.61 22.09 -3.02
CA ILE A 298 -9.78 22.54 -1.64
C ILE A 298 -8.82 23.69 -1.40
N ASN A 299 -9.30 24.80 -0.83
CA ASN A 299 -8.46 25.95 -0.48
C ASN A 299 -8.02 25.95 0.99
N HIS A 300 -7.24 26.96 1.38
CA HIS A 300 -6.71 27.11 2.74
C HIS A 300 -7.80 27.27 3.82
N GLU A 301 -8.98 27.79 3.45
CA GLU A 301 -10.16 27.90 4.31
C GLU A 301 -11.00 26.61 4.38
N ASN A 302 -10.54 25.52 3.76
CA ASN A 302 -11.27 24.26 3.62
C ASN A 302 -12.59 24.34 2.84
N GLN A 303 -12.74 25.38 2.02
CA GLN A 303 -13.81 25.42 1.02
C GLN A 303 -13.49 24.47 -0.12
N VAL A 304 -14.53 23.80 -0.61
CA VAL A 304 -14.46 22.76 -1.63
C VAL A 304 -15.10 23.28 -2.91
N PHE A 305 -14.42 23.04 -4.02
CA PHE A 305 -14.93 23.30 -5.36
C PHE A 305 -14.96 21.98 -6.12
N ARG A 306 -16.01 21.77 -6.91
CA ARG A 306 -16.05 20.62 -7.83
C ARG A 306 -15.05 20.88 -8.95
N CYS A 307 -14.13 19.93 -9.17
CA CYS A 307 -13.22 20.01 -10.30
C CYS A 307 -14.00 19.60 -11.58
N PRO A 308 -14.20 20.49 -12.56
CA PRO A 308 -14.87 20.15 -13.80
C PRO A 308 -14.02 19.20 -14.65
N LEU A 309 -14.70 18.24 -15.28
CA LEU A 309 -14.10 17.26 -16.17
C LEU A 309 -14.68 17.35 -17.58
N ASP A 310 -13.93 16.85 -18.56
CA ASP A 310 -14.42 16.66 -19.92
C ASP A 310 -15.25 15.38 -20.09
N GLN A 311 -15.75 15.17 -21.31
CA GLN A 311 -16.54 14.00 -21.68
C GLN A 311 -15.77 12.68 -21.52
N ASN A 312 -14.44 12.73 -21.56
CA ASN A 312 -13.55 11.59 -21.33
C ASN A 312 -13.17 11.48 -19.84
N ARG A 313 -13.82 12.28 -18.98
CA ARG A 313 -13.55 12.44 -17.56
C ARG A 313 -12.13 12.92 -17.26
N MET A 314 -11.49 13.66 -18.17
CA MET A 314 -10.17 14.26 -17.96
C MET A 314 -10.30 15.65 -17.36
N PHE A 315 -9.27 16.15 -16.69
CA PHE A 315 -9.26 17.53 -16.18
C PHE A 315 -9.41 18.55 -17.31
N LYS A 316 -10.35 19.47 -17.16
CA LYS A 316 -10.49 20.65 -18.02
C LYS A 316 -9.62 21.79 -17.49
N GLN A 317 -9.27 22.70 -18.38
CA GLN A 317 -8.82 24.03 -17.97
C GLN A 317 -9.94 24.75 -17.23
N ILE A 318 -9.60 25.45 -16.16
CA ILE A 318 -10.56 26.08 -15.26
C ILE A 318 -10.23 27.56 -15.17
N ASP A 319 -11.21 28.42 -15.44
CA ASP A 319 -11.16 29.80 -14.99
C ASP A 319 -11.55 29.83 -13.50
N HIS A 320 -10.68 30.37 -12.65
CA HIS A 320 -10.94 30.52 -11.23
C HIS A 320 -12.26 31.26 -10.94
N ALA A 321 -12.67 32.20 -11.81
CA ALA A 321 -13.93 32.93 -11.64
C ALA A 321 -15.19 32.03 -11.76
N GLU A 322 -15.06 30.87 -12.40
CA GLU A 322 -16.16 29.90 -12.57
C GLU A 322 -16.29 28.92 -11.40
N LEU A 323 -15.32 28.92 -10.46
CA LEU A 323 -15.31 28.03 -9.32
C LEU A 323 -16.26 28.53 -8.22
N GLU A 324 -17.29 27.73 -7.94
CA GLU A 324 -18.22 28.00 -6.84
C GLU A 324 -17.71 27.37 -5.54
N ALA A 325 -17.35 28.21 -4.57
CA ALA A 325 -16.93 27.77 -3.24
C ALA A 325 -18.09 27.15 -2.45
N ARG A 326 -17.87 25.98 -1.86
CA ARG A 326 -18.86 25.29 -1.02
C ARG A 326 -18.21 24.82 0.28
N GLN A 327 -19.01 24.70 1.33
CA GLN A 327 -18.55 24.12 2.61
C GLN A 327 -18.50 22.59 2.58
N SER A 328 -19.23 21.98 1.63
CA SER A 328 -19.31 20.53 1.48
C SER A 328 -19.59 20.14 0.03
N VAL A 329 -19.28 18.88 -0.28
CA VAL A 329 -19.58 18.24 -1.57
C VAL A 329 -20.31 16.92 -1.31
N ASN A 330 -21.39 16.64 -2.03
CA ASN A 330 -22.24 15.45 -1.80
C ASN A 330 -21.64 14.13 -2.31
N MET A 331 -20.91 13.32 -1.56
CA MET A 331 -20.42 12.03 -2.08
C MET A 331 -21.52 10.95 -2.02
N ILE A 332 -21.49 9.94 -2.90
CA ILE A 332 -22.39 8.79 -2.77
C ILE A 332 -22.01 8.00 -1.50
N GLU A 333 -22.97 7.43 -0.80
CA GLU A 333 -22.69 6.61 0.37
C GLU A 333 -21.71 5.47 0.03
N GLY A 334 -20.65 5.34 0.81
CA GLY A 334 -19.60 4.35 0.64
C GLY A 334 -18.60 4.36 1.78
N ASP A 335 -18.15 3.16 2.16
CA ASP A 335 -17.24 2.96 3.28
C ASP A 335 -15.78 3.19 2.90
N THR A 336 -15.45 3.05 1.61
CA THR A 336 -14.07 3.13 1.13
C THR A 336 -13.93 4.06 -0.07
N TYR A 337 -13.59 5.32 0.20
CA TYR A 337 -13.07 6.29 -0.75
C TYR A 337 -11.55 6.32 -0.66
N LEU A 338 -10.89 5.93 -1.73
CA LEU A 338 -9.44 5.87 -1.81
C LEU A 338 -8.91 7.13 -2.49
N LEU A 339 -7.88 7.75 -1.90
CA LEU A 339 -7.24 8.94 -2.45
C LEU A 339 -5.79 8.64 -2.87
N PRO A 340 -5.54 8.12 -4.08
CA PRO A 340 -4.23 7.68 -4.52
C PRO A 340 -3.30 8.84 -4.84
N VAL A 341 -3.86 9.95 -5.33
CA VAL A 341 -3.09 11.10 -5.78
C VAL A 341 -3.76 12.41 -5.36
N MET A 342 -2.92 13.34 -4.94
CA MET A 342 -3.27 14.72 -4.70
C MET A 342 -2.31 15.61 -5.47
N TYR A 343 -2.78 16.76 -5.93
CA TYR A 343 -1.94 17.77 -6.56
C TYR A 343 -2.02 19.07 -5.76
N LEU A 344 -0.87 19.60 -5.35
CA LEU A 344 -0.75 20.95 -4.81
C LEU A 344 -0.55 21.91 -5.97
N LEU A 345 -1.59 22.71 -6.24
CA LEU A 345 -1.68 23.62 -7.37
C LEU A 345 -1.56 25.06 -6.90
N ASN A 346 -0.82 25.88 -7.65
CA ASN A 346 -1.05 27.31 -7.58
C ASN A 346 -2.31 27.65 -8.38
N LYS A 347 -3.08 28.67 -7.98
CA LYS A 347 -4.26 29.12 -8.75
C LYS A 347 -3.95 29.43 -10.22
N GLN A 348 -2.74 29.89 -10.53
CA GLN A 348 -2.31 30.15 -11.92
C GLN A 348 -2.12 28.88 -12.76
N ASP A 349 -2.04 27.71 -12.12
CA ASP A 349 -1.88 26.42 -12.81
C ASP A 349 -3.24 25.84 -13.26
N LEU A 350 -4.36 26.43 -12.84
CA LEU A 350 -5.71 25.97 -13.20
C LEU A 350 -5.98 26.05 -14.72
N GLU A 351 -5.38 27.01 -15.41
CA GLU A 351 -5.44 27.15 -16.88
C GLU A 351 -4.70 26.01 -17.60
N GLU A 352 -3.76 25.33 -16.94
CA GLU A 352 -2.96 24.25 -17.49
C GLU A 352 -3.33 22.88 -16.90
N LEU A 353 -4.45 22.78 -16.17
CA LEU A 353 -4.80 21.58 -15.42
C LEU A 353 -4.88 20.31 -16.28
N SER A 354 -5.31 20.44 -17.53
CA SER A 354 -5.35 19.35 -18.52
C SER A 354 -3.98 18.74 -18.85
N GLN A 355 -2.89 19.44 -18.54
CA GLN A 355 -1.52 18.94 -18.75
C GLN A 355 -1.13 17.90 -17.70
N LEU A 356 -1.81 17.82 -16.55
CA LEU A 356 -1.52 16.81 -15.53
C LEU A 356 -1.79 15.37 -16.01
N GLU A 357 -2.55 15.19 -17.09
CA GLU A 357 -3.03 13.89 -17.57
C GLU A 357 -2.80 13.63 -19.08
N HIS A 358 -1.87 14.35 -19.72
CA HIS A 358 -1.92 14.61 -21.17
C HIS A 358 -2.00 13.40 -22.13
N HIS A 359 -2.74 13.62 -23.22
CA HIS A 359 -3.33 12.63 -24.14
C HIS A 359 -2.69 12.65 -25.55
N SER A 360 -1.41 12.24 -25.68
CA SER A 360 -0.76 12.08 -27.00
C SER A 360 0.42 11.09 -26.95
N GLY A 361 0.20 9.91 -26.37
CA GLY A 361 1.20 8.83 -26.35
C GLY A 361 2.37 9.00 -25.37
N GLY A 362 2.45 10.13 -24.65
CA GLY A 362 3.40 10.34 -23.55
C GLY A 362 2.65 10.38 -22.21
N GLN A 363 3.02 9.50 -21.28
CA GLN A 363 2.52 9.56 -19.90
C GLN A 363 3.31 10.61 -19.13
N VAL A 364 2.63 11.44 -18.35
CA VAL A 364 3.31 12.39 -17.46
C VAL A 364 3.83 11.63 -16.24
N SER A 365 5.14 11.66 -16.06
CA SER A 365 5.81 11.06 -14.92
C SER A 365 6.38 12.13 -14.00
N TYR A 366 6.38 11.82 -12.70
CA TYR A 366 6.86 12.70 -11.65
C TYR A 366 7.90 11.95 -10.82
N MET A 367 9.02 12.60 -10.50
CA MET A 367 10.00 12.04 -9.58
C MET A 367 9.56 12.35 -8.15
N VAL A 368 9.22 11.31 -7.40
CA VAL A 368 8.58 11.43 -6.09
C VAL A 368 9.45 10.76 -5.03
N LEU A 369 9.63 11.42 -3.89
CA LEU A 369 10.28 10.83 -2.73
C LEU A 369 9.37 9.78 -2.09
N ASN A 370 9.92 8.62 -1.76
CA ASN A 370 9.16 7.64 -0.98
C ASN A 370 8.88 8.19 0.44
N GLN A 371 7.99 7.50 1.17
CA GLN A 371 7.60 7.87 2.53
C GLN A 371 8.79 8.05 3.52
N ASN A 372 9.89 7.33 3.30
CA ASN A 372 11.07 7.34 4.15
C ASN A 372 12.09 8.39 3.69
N ARG A 373 11.82 9.08 2.58
CA ARG A 373 12.67 10.08 1.93
C ARG A 373 14.08 9.58 1.59
N ASN A 374 14.23 8.28 1.41
CA ASN A 374 15.51 7.63 1.13
C ASN A 374 15.58 7.02 -0.28
N SER A 375 14.51 7.12 -1.05
CA SER A 375 14.50 6.77 -2.46
C SER A 375 13.67 7.74 -3.27
N LEU A 376 14.10 7.97 -4.51
CA LEU A 376 13.37 8.72 -5.51
C LEU A 376 12.83 7.73 -6.54
N SER A 377 11.52 7.77 -6.79
CA SER A 377 10.83 6.86 -7.70
C SER A 377 10.04 7.65 -8.72
N MET A 378 10.08 7.19 -9.96
CA MET A 378 9.24 7.74 -11.02
C MET A 378 7.82 7.21 -10.86
N ILE A 379 6.86 8.11 -10.69
CA ILE A 379 5.44 7.79 -10.56
C ILE A 379 4.69 8.34 -11.78
N ILE A 380 3.84 7.50 -12.34
CA ILE A 380 2.89 7.89 -13.38
C ILE A 380 1.50 7.86 -12.72
N PRO A 381 0.86 9.01 -12.47
CA PRO A 381 -0.40 9.05 -11.72
C PRO A 381 -1.51 8.19 -12.32
N ALA A 382 -1.51 8.04 -13.66
CA ALA A 382 -2.44 7.17 -14.36
C ALA A 382 -2.26 5.68 -14.03
N HIS A 383 -1.10 5.27 -13.51
CA HIS A 383 -0.78 3.90 -13.10
C HIS A 383 -0.94 3.65 -11.60
N LEU A 384 -1.31 4.67 -10.81
CA LEU A 384 -1.48 4.46 -9.38
C LEU A 384 -2.67 3.53 -9.14
N ASN A 385 -2.36 2.35 -8.62
CA ASN A 385 -3.27 1.25 -8.43
C ASN A 385 -4.09 1.45 -7.16
N LEU A 386 -5.38 1.62 -7.36
CA LEU A 386 -6.35 1.89 -6.30
C LEU A 386 -6.71 0.64 -5.51
N GLU A 387 -6.86 -0.52 -6.16
CA GLU A 387 -6.98 -1.83 -5.53
C GLU A 387 -7.03 -2.87 -6.67
N SER A 388 -6.06 -3.79 -6.73
CA SER A 388 -6.21 -4.96 -7.59
C SER A 388 -7.21 -5.92 -6.94
N ALA A 389 -8.45 -5.92 -7.42
CA ALA A 389 -9.44 -6.96 -7.11
C ALA A 389 -9.09 -8.33 -7.73
N GLY A 390 -7.89 -8.50 -8.28
CA GLY A 390 -7.48 -9.66 -9.06
C GLY A 390 -6.05 -10.10 -8.81
N GLY A 391 -5.55 -9.98 -7.58
CA GLY A 391 -4.34 -10.69 -7.16
C GLY A 391 -4.59 -12.20 -7.25
N GLY A 392 -4.26 -12.79 -8.40
CA GLY A 392 -4.24 -14.23 -8.58
C GLY A 392 -3.49 -14.89 -7.43
N PHE A 393 -4.07 -15.97 -6.91
CA PHE A 393 -3.48 -16.93 -5.97
C PHE A 393 -2.24 -16.44 -5.20
N GLY A 394 -2.47 -15.74 -4.08
CA GLY A 394 -1.48 -15.60 -3.01
C GLY A 394 -0.54 -14.38 -3.03
N GLY A 395 -0.75 -13.41 -3.92
CA GLY A 395 -0.01 -12.13 -3.88
C GLY A 395 -0.63 -11.12 -2.91
N SER A 396 0.19 -10.45 -2.08
CA SER A 396 -0.23 -9.29 -1.29
C SER A 396 -0.81 -8.22 -2.22
N SER A 397 -1.99 -7.71 -1.91
CA SER A 397 -2.57 -6.53 -2.56
C SER A 397 -1.66 -5.33 -2.26
N ASN A 398 -0.70 -5.05 -3.14
CA ASN A 398 0.09 -3.83 -3.06
C ASN A 398 -0.77 -2.68 -3.57
N VAL A 399 -1.43 -2.02 -2.62
CA VAL A 399 -2.14 -0.78 -2.89
C VAL A 399 -1.14 0.36 -2.84
N ASP A 400 -1.15 1.21 -3.87
CA ASP A 400 -0.25 2.35 -3.90
C ASP A 400 -0.60 3.34 -2.79
N LYS A 401 0.44 3.87 -2.14
CA LYS A 401 0.30 4.89 -1.10
C LYS A 401 -0.11 6.21 -1.73
N THR A 402 -0.81 7.05 -0.97
CA THR A 402 -1.18 8.37 -1.45
C THR A 402 0.06 9.15 -1.83
N THR A 403 0.08 9.72 -3.02
CA THR A 403 1.15 10.58 -3.49
C THR A 403 0.66 12.02 -3.55
N LEU A 404 1.38 12.94 -2.94
CA LEU A 404 1.22 14.37 -3.18
C LEU A 404 2.20 14.81 -4.26
N ILE A 405 1.69 15.41 -5.33
CA ILE A 405 2.47 15.97 -6.44
C ILE A 405 2.37 17.50 -6.36
N VAL A 406 3.48 18.19 -6.56
CA VAL A 406 3.54 19.65 -6.65
C VAL A 406 3.73 20.05 -8.10
N THR A 407 3.00 21.06 -8.58
CA THR A 407 3.02 21.46 -9.99
C THR A 407 4.40 21.86 -10.50
N ASN A 408 4.64 21.59 -11.78
CA ASN A 408 5.91 21.84 -12.45
C ASN A 408 6.37 23.29 -12.36
N ARG A 409 5.45 24.28 -12.40
CA ARG A 409 5.83 25.70 -12.26
C ARG A 409 6.44 26.00 -10.89
N LYS A 410 5.84 25.49 -9.80
CA LYS A 410 6.38 25.68 -8.45
C LYS A 410 7.68 24.91 -8.24
N ILE A 411 7.78 23.68 -8.74
CA ILE A 411 9.01 22.89 -8.66
C ILE A 411 10.15 23.55 -9.44
N ALA A 412 9.88 24.06 -10.65
CA ALA A 412 10.84 24.81 -11.42
C ALA A 412 11.30 26.08 -10.68
N ALA A 413 10.36 26.83 -10.08
CA ALA A 413 10.68 28.02 -9.30
C ALA A 413 11.51 27.70 -8.05
N LEU A 414 11.19 26.62 -7.33
CA LEU A 414 11.94 26.17 -6.14
C LEU A 414 13.38 25.76 -6.50
N ASN A 415 13.56 25.08 -7.63
CA ASN A 415 14.89 24.70 -8.12
C ASN A 415 15.67 25.90 -8.71
N ALA A 416 14.98 26.88 -9.32
CA ALA A 416 15.62 28.10 -9.82
C ALA A 416 16.07 29.05 -8.70
N ALA A 417 15.32 29.12 -7.59
CA ALA A 417 15.67 29.96 -6.44
C ALA A 417 16.93 29.51 -5.68
N THR A 418 17.51 28.36 -6.04
CA THR A 418 18.71 27.80 -5.40
C THR A 418 20.01 28.07 -6.17
N GLU A 419 20.02 29.05 -7.09
CA GLU A 419 21.20 29.46 -7.87
C GLU A 419 22.46 29.62 -7.00
N GLY A 420 23.41 28.71 -7.20
CA GLY A 420 24.69 28.65 -6.50
C GLY A 420 25.49 27.36 -6.70
N ASP A 421 24.86 26.27 -7.14
CA ASP A 421 25.57 25.01 -7.39
C ASP A 421 25.01 24.28 -8.63
N ASP A 422 25.90 23.78 -9.47
CA ASP A 422 25.63 23.32 -10.84
C ASP A 422 24.65 22.12 -10.89
N SER A 423 23.60 22.24 -11.72
CA SER A 423 22.84 21.17 -12.39
C SER A 423 22.01 20.12 -11.61
N ALA A 424 22.05 20.06 -10.27
CA ALA A 424 21.29 19.03 -9.53
C ALA A 424 19.89 19.54 -9.10
N THR A 425 18.83 18.87 -9.56
CA THR A 425 17.46 19.06 -9.04
C THR A 425 17.45 18.84 -7.53
N ARG A 426 17.15 19.88 -6.75
CA ARG A 426 17.18 19.82 -5.28
C ARG A 426 15.85 19.38 -4.67
N TYR A 427 14.75 19.66 -5.35
CA TYR A 427 13.39 19.33 -4.90
C TYR A 427 12.76 18.27 -5.80
N ALA A 428 12.22 17.22 -5.19
CA ALA A 428 11.39 16.24 -5.88
C ALA A 428 10.06 16.85 -6.30
N SER A 429 9.45 16.30 -7.35
CA SER A 429 8.13 16.71 -7.85
C SER A 429 6.98 16.30 -6.92
N GLY A 430 7.25 15.51 -5.88
CA GLY A 430 6.24 15.07 -4.92
C GLY A 430 6.80 14.21 -3.81
N ILE A 431 5.91 13.78 -2.92
CA ILE A 431 6.21 12.86 -1.81
C ILE A 431 5.08 11.84 -1.61
N GLN A 432 5.45 10.59 -1.33
CA GLN A 432 4.52 9.55 -0.93
C GLN A 432 4.24 9.60 0.56
N PHE A 433 2.98 9.41 0.92
CA PHE A 433 2.54 9.26 2.30
C PHE A 433 2.90 7.87 2.82
N SER A 434 2.82 7.69 4.14
CA SER A 434 3.06 6.38 4.77
C SER A 434 2.01 5.34 4.42
N ASN A 435 0.78 5.79 4.15
CA ASN A 435 -0.38 4.96 3.86
C ASN A 435 -1.19 5.57 2.71
N LEU A 436 -2.02 4.74 2.07
CA LEU A 436 -3.13 5.23 1.26
C LEU A 436 -4.17 5.87 2.19
N LEU A 437 -4.52 7.12 1.92
CA LEU A 437 -5.61 7.83 2.58
C LEU A 437 -6.95 7.20 2.14
N LYS A 438 -7.73 6.81 3.14
CA LYS A 438 -9.05 6.19 2.98
C LYS A 438 -10.07 7.01 3.75
N PHE A 439 -11.23 7.21 3.15
CA PHE A 439 -12.33 7.97 3.73
C PHE A 439 -13.65 7.23 3.61
N THR A 440 -14.61 7.61 4.45
CA THR A 440 -15.95 7.06 4.47
C THR A 440 -16.96 8.20 4.28
N ALA A 441 -17.97 7.97 3.44
CA ALA A 441 -19.13 8.83 3.31
C ALA A 441 -20.34 8.01 3.73
N ALA A 442 -20.86 8.23 4.93
CA ALA A 442 -21.95 7.45 5.49
C ALA A 442 -23.15 8.33 5.83
N LYS A 443 -24.35 7.78 5.67
CA LYS A 443 -25.57 8.47 6.07
C LYS A 443 -25.62 8.62 7.59
N GLY A 444 -25.92 9.83 8.06
CA GLY A 444 -26.04 10.12 9.49
C GLY A 444 -24.70 10.30 10.21
N GLN A 445 -23.58 10.37 9.48
CA GLN A 445 -22.28 10.77 10.01
C GLN A 445 -21.92 12.20 9.58
N ASP A 446 -21.00 12.83 10.31
CA ASP A 446 -20.54 14.19 10.02
C ASP A 446 -19.66 14.30 8.76
N ASN A 447 -19.15 13.16 8.27
CA ASN A 447 -18.37 12.99 7.05
C ASN A 447 -17.26 14.05 6.87
N VAL A 448 -16.43 14.21 7.90
CA VAL A 448 -15.29 15.14 7.89
C VAL A 448 -14.01 14.41 7.48
N TRP A 449 -13.51 14.72 6.29
CA TRP A 449 -12.32 14.10 5.70
C TRP A 449 -11.08 14.93 5.99
N LYS A 450 -10.23 14.38 6.86
CA LYS A 450 -9.03 15.08 7.35
C LYS A 450 -7.81 14.74 6.52
N ILE A 451 -7.09 15.76 6.06
CA ILE A 451 -5.85 15.61 5.29
C ILE A 451 -4.77 16.43 5.98
N LYS A 452 -3.60 15.84 6.20
CA LYS A 452 -2.43 16.57 6.71
C LYS A 452 -1.40 16.69 5.60
N LEU A 453 -1.12 17.90 5.16
CA LEU A 453 -0.12 18.12 4.12
C LEU A 453 1.30 18.12 4.74
N PRO A 454 2.29 17.55 4.03
CA PRO A 454 3.70 17.66 4.41
C PRO A 454 4.21 19.09 4.18
N GLU A 455 5.24 19.47 4.93
CA GLU A 455 5.96 20.73 4.70
C GLU A 455 6.75 20.67 3.38
N LEU A 456 6.92 21.81 2.69
CA LEU A 456 7.64 21.84 1.41
C LEU A 456 9.11 21.44 1.55
N ASN A 457 9.74 21.73 2.69
CA ASN A 457 11.10 21.30 3.01
C ASN A 457 11.26 19.76 3.00
N GLN A 458 10.16 19.00 3.07
CA GLN A 458 10.18 17.54 3.00
C GLN A 458 10.40 17.03 1.57
N LEU A 459 10.25 17.90 0.57
CA LEU A 459 10.53 17.58 -0.84
C LEU A 459 12.01 17.68 -1.20
N ILE A 460 12.86 18.20 -0.30
CA ILE A 460 14.31 18.26 -0.52
C ILE A 460 14.85 16.84 -0.66
N ILE A 461 15.54 16.60 -1.79
CA ILE A 461 16.24 15.36 -2.10
C ILE A 461 17.50 15.32 -1.23
N THR A 462 17.62 14.28 -0.41
CA THR A 462 18.78 14.05 0.45
C THR A 462 19.92 13.40 -0.35
N GLU A 463 21.17 13.61 0.04
CA GLU A 463 22.34 12.97 -0.60
C GLU A 463 22.28 11.43 -0.53
N GLU A 464 21.56 10.89 0.45
CA GLU A 464 21.36 9.45 0.65
C GLU A 464 20.25 8.87 -0.24
N ALA A 465 19.43 9.71 -0.88
CA ALA A 465 18.30 9.25 -1.67
C ALA A 465 18.78 8.56 -2.96
N LYS A 466 18.61 7.24 -3.03
CA LYS A 466 18.93 6.47 -4.23
C LYS A 466 17.80 6.61 -5.26
N GLN A 467 18.15 6.90 -6.51
CA GLN A 467 17.20 6.75 -7.60
C GLN A 467 16.90 5.27 -7.79
N VAL A 468 15.62 4.91 -7.74
CA VAL A 468 15.14 3.57 -8.03
C VAL A 468 14.47 3.64 -9.39
N GLU A 469 15.10 3.04 -10.40
CA GLU A 469 14.43 2.78 -11.68
C GLU A 469 13.19 1.94 -11.41
N VAL A 470 12.09 2.28 -12.08
CA VAL A 470 10.84 1.53 -12.01
C VAL A 470 11.14 0.07 -12.34
N GLN A 471 11.15 -0.80 -11.33
CA GLN A 471 10.96 -2.22 -11.57
C GLN A 471 9.55 -2.35 -12.11
N GLY A 472 9.43 -2.33 -13.44
CA GLY A 472 8.20 -2.66 -14.11
C GLY A 472 7.66 -3.94 -13.50
N SER A 473 6.45 -3.84 -12.96
CA SER A 473 5.61 -4.99 -12.70
C SER A 473 5.62 -5.88 -13.95
N GLY A 474 6.30 -7.01 -13.85
CA GLY A 474 6.23 -8.15 -14.76
C GLY A 474 6.11 -7.82 -16.25
N GLY A 475 7.22 -7.47 -16.89
CA GLY A 475 7.40 -7.79 -18.31
C GLY A 475 7.41 -9.30 -18.47
N GLY A 476 6.22 -9.91 -18.57
CA GLY A 476 6.07 -11.30 -18.97
C GLY A 476 6.63 -11.48 -20.37
N PHE A 477 7.72 -12.24 -20.49
CA PHE A 477 8.16 -12.79 -21.75
C PHE A 477 7.11 -13.80 -22.23
N TYR A 478 6.53 -13.52 -23.41
CA TYR A 478 5.77 -14.39 -24.33
C TYR A 478 4.62 -15.26 -23.78
#